data_AF-A0A965DTY1-F1
#
_entry.id   AF-A0A965DTY1-F1
#
_cell.length_a   1.000
_cell.length_b   1.000
_cell.length_c   1.000
_cell.angle_alpha   90.00
_cell.angle_beta   90.00
_cell.angle_gamma   90.00
#
_symmetry.space_group_name_H-M   'P 1'
#
loop_
_entity.id
_entity.type
_entity.pdbx_description
1 polymer ?
#
loop_
_entity_poly.entity_id
_entity_poly.type
_entity_poly.pdbx_seq_one_letter_code
_entity_poly.pdbx_strand_id
1 'polypeptide(L)'
;MSQLIGAAFGLDPDPISHAQDLGVKCFQIQAGDPQGWKKPDVDFAGGTKELASFIKGKKLTVYLHAAYVINVASTNNRIRIPSRKLLQQTVDLAKELNAQGVIVHAGHVTKDDDPKKGFDNWRKAAEQTEMHVPVLIENTAGGSHAMARTLENITNLWEFVGHTEIGFCLDTCHAWAAGIKLETVVSDEAGKLFVNLEDKNQIAEVDIAKAAVTNIWDLSPSESPTGLAIDIKTKRLFSTCDKTLVVMDATNGKIVATVPIGEGCDGAAFDPASKLIFTSNGSGTVSVVKEVSANEFKLVETITTKRGARTISLDNKTHMVYLPTADYEPLPADAPKGTRAKVIPGSFQVLVLAPSKK
;
A
#
# COMPACT_ATOMS: atom_id res chain seq x y z
N MET A 1 -5.47 -1.20 -15.98
CA MET A 1 -4.46 -0.13 -15.76
C MET A 1 -3.15 -0.81 -15.46
N SER A 2 -2.04 -0.43 -16.11
CA SER A 2 -0.72 -0.97 -15.74
C SER A 2 -0.30 -0.37 -14.40
N GLN A 3 -0.01 -1.21 -13.40
CA GLN A 3 0.62 -0.76 -12.15
C GLN A 3 1.98 -0.14 -12.47
N LEU A 4 2.18 1.13 -12.11
CA LEU A 4 3.45 1.81 -12.27
C LEU A 4 4.26 1.62 -10.98
N ILE A 5 5.39 0.93 -11.08
CA ILE A 5 6.38 0.88 -10.00
C ILE A 5 7.34 2.06 -10.20
N GLY A 6 7.59 2.80 -9.13
CA GLY A 6 8.41 4.01 -9.15
C GLY A 6 9.29 4.16 -7.91
N ALA A 7 9.92 5.32 -7.78
CA ALA A 7 10.79 5.67 -6.65
C ALA A 7 10.60 7.12 -6.22
N ALA A 8 10.96 7.43 -4.98
CA ALA A 8 10.98 8.80 -4.46
C ALA A 8 12.42 9.31 -4.40
N PHE A 9 12.69 10.47 -5.05
CA PHE A 9 14.04 10.99 -5.22
C PHE A 9 14.35 12.20 -4.31
N GLY A 10 13.36 12.76 -3.61
CA GLY A 10 13.57 13.92 -2.75
C GLY A 10 14.04 15.15 -3.55
N LEU A 11 15.08 15.83 -3.05
CA LEU A 11 15.72 17.00 -3.67
C LEU A 11 16.82 16.58 -4.66
N ASP A 12 16.50 15.70 -5.59
CA ASP A 12 17.44 15.24 -6.61
C ASP A 12 17.60 16.33 -7.70
N PRO A 13 18.82 16.81 -7.99
CA PRO A 13 19.04 17.81 -9.01
C PRO A 13 19.00 17.26 -10.45
N ASP A 14 19.04 15.94 -10.64
CA ASP A 14 18.88 15.28 -11.95
C ASP A 14 18.01 14.02 -11.85
N PRO A 15 16.70 14.18 -11.60
CA PRO A 15 15.78 13.06 -11.46
C PRO A 15 15.59 12.28 -12.77
N ILE A 16 15.97 12.85 -13.92
CA ILE A 16 15.85 12.21 -15.23
C ILE A 16 16.91 11.13 -15.41
N SER A 17 18.18 11.46 -15.10
CA SER A 17 19.26 10.48 -15.14
C SER A 17 19.06 9.41 -14.09
N HIS A 18 18.67 9.79 -12.86
CA HIS A 18 18.42 8.82 -11.80
C HIS A 18 17.27 7.85 -12.13
N ALA A 19 16.16 8.34 -12.71
CA ALA A 19 15.08 7.46 -13.18
C ALA A 19 15.57 6.47 -14.25
N GLN A 20 16.43 6.92 -15.16
CA GLN A 20 17.00 6.09 -16.21
C GLN A 20 17.92 5.00 -15.64
N ASP A 21 18.77 5.34 -14.68
CA ASP A 21 19.69 4.42 -14.03
C ASP A 21 18.94 3.31 -13.25
N LEU A 22 17.81 3.67 -12.63
CA LEU A 22 16.93 2.70 -11.95
C LEU A 22 15.97 1.97 -12.91
N GLY A 23 15.88 2.38 -14.18
CA GLY A 23 14.94 1.82 -15.15
C GLY A 23 13.46 2.09 -14.83
N VAL A 24 13.16 3.12 -14.02
CA VAL A 24 11.78 3.47 -13.64
C VAL A 24 11.20 4.53 -14.57
N LYS A 25 9.87 4.48 -14.78
CA LYS A 25 9.12 5.48 -15.57
C LYS A 25 8.20 6.34 -14.72
N CYS A 26 8.09 6.03 -13.44
CA CYS A 26 7.28 6.74 -12.46
C CYS A 26 8.19 7.16 -11.31
N PHE A 27 8.11 8.40 -10.85
CA PHE A 27 8.83 8.84 -9.66
C PHE A 27 8.19 10.06 -8.99
N GLN A 28 8.62 10.32 -7.76
CA GLN A 28 8.24 11.49 -6.98
C GLN A 28 9.47 12.34 -6.68
N ILE A 29 9.35 13.67 -6.78
CA ILE A 29 10.37 14.63 -6.35
C ILE A 29 9.79 15.61 -5.34
N GLN A 30 10.66 16.21 -4.54
CA GLN A 30 10.30 17.23 -3.55
C GLN A 30 10.18 18.61 -4.22
N ALA A 31 9.14 19.37 -3.89
CA ALA A 31 8.94 20.73 -4.39
C ALA A 31 9.68 21.75 -3.49
N GLY A 32 10.93 22.07 -3.83
CA GLY A 32 11.81 22.96 -3.05
C GLY A 32 12.13 22.45 -1.65
N ASP A 33 12.69 23.31 -0.79
CA ASP A 33 13.05 22.95 0.58
C ASP A 33 11.85 22.38 1.37
N PRO A 34 11.87 21.10 1.79
CA PRO A 34 10.75 20.49 2.49
C PRO A 34 10.43 21.13 3.84
N GLN A 35 11.39 21.86 4.44
CA GLN A 35 11.23 22.55 5.72
C GLN A 35 11.08 24.07 5.55
N GLY A 36 10.99 24.56 4.31
CA GLY A 36 11.01 25.98 3.98
C GLY A 36 9.64 26.55 3.59
N TRP A 37 9.48 27.87 3.74
CA TRP A 37 8.31 28.63 3.29
C TRP A 37 8.54 29.39 1.97
N LYS A 38 9.68 29.13 1.31
CA LYS A 38 10.01 29.76 0.02
C LYS A 38 9.05 29.25 -1.05
N LYS A 39 8.90 30.03 -2.12
CA LYS A 39 8.15 29.58 -3.31
C LYS A 39 8.76 28.25 -3.78
N PRO A 40 7.95 27.21 -4.08
CA PRO A 40 8.46 25.93 -4.53
C PRO A 40 9.16 26.06 -5.88
N ASP A 41 10.19 25.26 -6.06
CA ASP A 41 10.99 25.14 -7.27
C ASP A 41 11.44 23.69 -7.47
N VAL A 42 12.18 23.47 -8.56
CA VAL A 42 12.90 22.22 -8.82
C VAL A 42 14.38 22.54 -8.92
N ASP A 43 15.23 21.73 -8.30
CA ASP A 43 16.69 21.89 -8.36
C ASP A 43 17.29 21.31 -9.64
N PHE A 44 16.58 21.45 -10.77
CA PHE A 44 17.04 20.95 -12.06
C PHE A 44 17.83 22.04 -12.79
N ALA A 45 19.04 21.73 -13.27
CA ALA A 45 19.92 22.72 -13.92
C ALA A 45 19.28 23.44 -15.11
N GLY A 46 18.44 22.72 -15.89
CA GLY A 46 17.66 23.27 -17.00
C GLY A 46 16.40 24.05 -16.61
N GLY A 47 16.10 24.09 -15.31
CA GLY A 47 14.88 24.66 -14.74
C GLY A 47 13.61 23.89 -15.10
N THR A 48 12.48 24.39 -14.61
CA THR A 48 11.16 23.75 -14.72
C THR A 48 10.76 23.41 -16.16
N LYS A 49 10.99 24.32 -17.11
CA LYS A 49 10.56 24.14 -18.53
C LYS A 49 11.30 23.01 -19.23
N GLU A 50 12.60 22.90 -18.99
CA GLU A 50 13.41 21.84 -19.58
C GLU A 50 13.08 20.49 -18.93
N LEU A 51 12.93 20.46 -17.60
CA LEU A 51 12.48 19.27 -16.89
C LEU A 51 11.11 18.78 -17.41
N ALA A 52 10.13 19.68 -17.56
CA ALA A 52 8.82 19.37 -18.13
C ALA A 52 8.93 18.77 -19.55
N SER A 53 9.85 19.30 -20.36
CA SER A 53 10.11 18.81 -21.72
C SER A 53 10.67 17.39 -21.70
N PHE A 54 11.59 17.08 -20.79
CA PHE A 54 12.09 15.72 -20.59
C PHE A 54 11.01 14.75 -20.10
N ILE A 55 10.21 15.15 -19.10
CA ILE A 55 9.10 14.35 -18.58
C ILE A 55 8.15 13.97 -19.70
N LYS A 56 7.72 14.94 -20.51
CA LYS A 56 6.83 14.70 -21.65
C LYS A 56 7.49 13.86 -22.74
N GLY A 57 8.72 14.21 -23.15
CA GLY A 57 9.43 13.54 -24.24
C GLY A 57 9.76 12.09 -23.94
N LYS A 58 10.13 11.78 -22.69
CA LYS A 58 10.41 10.41 -22.22
C LYS A 58 9.17 9.67 -21.71
N LYS A 59 7.98 10.30 -21.74
CA LYS A 59 6.71 9.76 -21.23
C LYS A 59 6.82 9.28 -19.78
N LEU A 60 7.43 10.11 -18.94
CA LEU A 60 7.61 9.84 -17.52
C LEU A 60 6.36 10.29 -16.74
N THR A 61 6.01 9.55 -15.71
CA THR A 61 5.00 9.90 -14.72
C THR A 61 5.70 10.51 -13.52
N VAL A 62 5.37 11.75 -13.20
CA VAL A 62 6.00 12.48 -12.08
C VAL A 62 4.95 12.97 -11.11
N TYR A 63 5.22 12.81 -9.82
CA TYR A 63 4.46 13.43 -8.74
C TYR A 63 5.35 14.44 -7.99
N LEU A 64 4.74 15.52 -7.50
CA LEU A 64 5.41 16.46 -6.59
C LEU A 64 4.97 16.20 -5.15
N HIS A 65 5.92 16.04 -4.25
CA HIS A 65 5.64 16.09 -2.82
C HIS A 65 5.77 17.54 -2.34
N ALA A 66 4.73 18.06 -1.70
CA ALA A 66 4.72 19.40 -1.15
C ALA A 66 5.62 19.52 0.09
N ALA A 67 5.95 20.75 0.49
CA ALA A 67 6.77 20.99 1.69
C ALA A 67 6.05 20.53 2.97
N TYR A 68 6.79 19.90 3.90
CA TYR A 68 6.27 19.35 5.15
C TYR A 68 5.75 20.42 6.12
N VAL A 69 6.15 21.69 5.94
CA VAL A 69 5.65 22.82 6.74
C VAL A 69 4.20 23.20 6.46
N ILE A 70 3.63 22.74 5.34
CA ILE A 70 2.23 22.98 5.00
C ILE A 70 1.35 22.30 6.04
N ASN A 71 0.55 23.10 6.74
CA ASN A 71 -0.50 22.63 7.63
C ASN A 71 -1.75 23.48 7.43
N VAL A 72 -2.55 23.12 6.41
CA VAL A 72 -3.81 23.81 6.12
C VAL A 72 -4.88 23.57 7.18
N ALA A 73 -4.77 22.50 7.98
CA ALA A 73 -5.68 22.20 9.08
C ALA A 73 -5.50 23.13 10.29
N SER A 74 -4.31 23.76 10.44
CA SER A 74 -3.95 24.57 11.60
C SER A 74 -4.99 25.65 11.92
N THR A 75 -5.36 25.82 13.18
CA THR A 75 -6.20 26.94 13.63
C THR A 75 -5.45 28.27 13.68
N ASN A 76 -4.11 28.25 13.69
CA ASN A 76 -3.25 29.43 13.66
C ASN A 76 -3.15 30.03 12.25
N ASN A 77 -3.68 31.23 12.05
CA ASN A 77 -3.66 31.93 10.76
C ASN A 77 -2.25 32.18 10.23
N ARG A 78 -1.25 32.34 11.11
CA ARG A 78 0.17 32.52 10.72
C ARG A 78 0.76 31.27 10.06
N ILE A 79 0.15 30.11 10.25
CA ILE A 79 0.52 28.85 9.61
C ILE A 79 -0.43 28.55 8.46
N ARG A 80 -1.75 28.61 8.71
CA ARG A 80 -2.78 28.21 7.75
C ARG A 80 -2.77 29.03 6.47
N ILE A 81 -2.65 30.37 6.57
CA ILE A 81 -2.71 31.24 5.39
C ILE A 81 -1.46 31.05 4.50
N PRO A 82 -0.23 31.07 5.03
CA PRO A 82 0.94 30.69 4.24
C PRO A 82 0.88 29.27 3.69
N SER A 83 0.31 28.30 4.44
CA SER A 83 0.15 26.92 3.98
C SER A 83 -0.71 26.83 2.72
N ARG A 84 -1.85 27.53 2.68
CA ARG A 84 -2.72 27.58 1.50
C ARG A 84 -2.01 28.20 0.30
N LYS A 85 -1.29 29.32 0.53
CA LYS A 85 -0.51 29.96 -0.52
C LYS A 85 0.56 29.02 -1.08
N LEU A 86 1.30 28.34 -0.20
CA LEU A 86 2.38 27.44 -0.60
C LEU A 86 1.84 26.19 -1.33
N LEU A 87 0.69 25.66 -0.89
CA LEU A 87 -0.01 24.59 -1.59
C LEU A 87 -0.41 25.01 -3.01
N GLN A 88 -1.05 26.17 -3.18
CA GLN A 88 -1.39 26.69 -4.51
C GLN A 88 -0.16 26.82 -5.41
N GLN A 89 0.93 27.41 -4.89
CA GLN A 89 2.17 27.54 -5.65
C GLN A 89 2.79 26.20 -6.04
N THR A 90 2.59 25.16 -5.22
CA THR A 90 3.05 23.79 -5.52
C THR A 90 2.20 23.18 -6.64
N VAL A 91 0.88 23.40 -6.62
CA VAL A 91 -0.03 22.97 -7.70
C VAL A 91 0.29 23.68 -9.02
N ASP A 92 0.59 24.97 -8.97
CA ASP A 92 1.01 25.75 -10.14
C ASP A 92 2.31 25.18 -10.74
N LEU A 93 3.32 24.90 -9.89
CA LEU A 93 4.57 24.27 -10.32
C LEU A 93 4.33 22.86 -10.91
N ALA A 94 3.46 22.07 -10.28
CA ALA A 94 3.12 20.73 -10.76
C ALA A 94 2.49 20.77 -12.16
N LYS A 95 1.62 21.74 -12.43
CA LYS A 95 1.06 22.00 -13.76
C LYS A 95 2.16 22.35 -14.76
N GLU A 96 3.09 23.24 -14.41
CA GLU A 96 4.20 23.61 -15.28
C GLU A 96 5.10 22.41 -15.63
N LEU A 97 5.27 21.47 -14.71
CA LEU A 97 6.01 20.22 -14.91
C LEU A 97 5.24 19.13 -15.65
N ASN A 98 3.94 19.31 -15.90
CA ASN A 98 3.04 18.27 -16.38
C ASN A 98 3.04 17.04 -15.44
N ALA A 99 3.12 17.28 -14.13
CA ALA A 99 3.05 16.25 -13.09
C ALA A 99 1.63 15.67 -13.00
N GLN A 100 1.52 14.42 -12.53
CA GLN A 100 0.25 13.72 -12.35
C GLN A 100 -0.49 14.11 -11.06
N GLY A 101 0.17 14.80 -10.14
CA GLY A 101 -0.46 15.31 -8.93
C GLY A 101 0.54 15.86 -7.91
N VAL A 102 -0.01 16.51 -6.89
CA VAL A 102 0.71 16.98 -5.71
C VAL A 102 0.33 16.12 -4.51
N ILE A 103 1.29 15.54 -3.83
CA ILE A 103 1.12 14.85 -2.55
C ILE A 103 1.35 15.84 -1.42
N VAL A 104 0.46 15.86 -0.43
CA VAL A 104 0.56 16.72 0.74
C VAL A 104 0.01 16.01 1.97
N HIS A 105 0.69 16.12 3.11
CA HIS A 105 0.17 15.58 4.37
C HIS A 105 -1.08 16.34 4.83
N ALA A 106 -2.00 15.63 5.48
CA ALA A 106 -3.22 16.23 6.03
C ALA A 106 -2.98 17.23 7.19
N GLY A 107 -1.74 17.39 7.66
CA GLY A 107 -1.44 18.26 8.80
C GLY A 107 -2.18 17.85 10.08
N HIS A 108 -2.33 18.79 11.00
CA HIS A 108 -2.83 18.53 12.34
C HIS A 108 -3.37 19.81 13.00
N VAL A 109 -4.20 19.64 14.03
CA VAL A 109 -4.55 20.71 14.96
C VAL A 109 -3.70 20.60 16.24
N THR A 110 -3.81 21.56 17.15
CA THR A 110 -3.18 21.45 18.48
C THR A 110 -4.11 20.70 19.44
N LYS A 111 -3.58 20.29 20.61
CA LYS A 111 -4.35 19.51 21.59
C LYS A 111 -5.60 20.21 22.14
N ASP A 112 -5.60 21.54 22.11
CA ASP A 112 -6.67 22.37 22.68
C ASP A 112 -7.70 22.79 21.59
N ASP A 113 -7.43 22.45 20.33
CA ASP A 113 -8.33 22.70 19.22
C ASP A 113 -9.36 21.57 19.04
N ASP A 114 -10.56 21.94 18.61
CA ASP A 114 -11.54 20.98 18.09
C ASP A 114 -11.07 20.44 16.72
N PRO A 115 -10.86 19.12 16.55
CA PRO A 115 -10.47 18.51 15.28
C PRO A 115 -11.39 18.87 14.11
N LYS A 116 -12.69 19.10 14.35
CA LYS A 116 -13.64 19.52 13.30
C LYS A 116 -13.23 20.82 12.62
N LYS A 117 -12.57 21.74 13.35
CA LYS A 117 -12.01 22.96 12.74
C LYS A 117 -10.89 22.64 11.76
N GLY A 118 -10.08 21.61 12.05
CA GLY A 118 -9.04 21.13 11.14
C GLY A 118 -9.61 20.54 9.85
N PHE A 119 -10.65 19.70 9.97
CA PHE A 119 -11.36 19.13 8.82
C PHE A 119 -12.06 20.22 7.98
N ASP A 120 -12.76 21.18 8.61
CA ASP A 120 -13.37 22.32 7.89
C ASP A 120 -12.32 23.26 7.27
N ASN A 121 -11.15 23.43 7.91
CA ASN A 121 -10.05 24.19 7.33
C ASN A 121 -9.49 23.52 6.06
N TRP A 122 -9.49 22.19 6.00
CA TRP A 122 -9.19 21.40 4.81
C TRP A 122 -10.24 21.59 3.73
N ARG A 123 -11.53 21.45 4.05
CA ARG A 123 -12.63 21.74 3.11
C ARG A 123 -12.45 23.11 2.45
N LYS A 124 -12.24 24.15 3.27
CA LYS A 124 -11.99 25.51 2.78
C LYS A 124 -10.73 25.63 1.93
N ALA A 125 -9.67 24.87 2.23
CA ALA A 125 -8.47 24.87 1.40
C ALA A 125 -8.72 24.18 0.06
N ALA A 126 -9.42 23.05 0.06
CA ALA A 126 -9.80 22.32 -1.15
C ALA A 126 -10.72 23.16 -2.05
N GLU A 127 -11.74 23.82 -1.50
CA GLU A 127 -12.65 24.70 -2.25
C GLU A 127 -11.97 25.96 -2.81
N GLN A 128 -10.85 26.39 -2.23
CA GLN A 128 -10.12 27.61 -2.64
C GLN A 128 -8.91 27.35 -3.53
N THR A 129 -8.40 26.11 -3.56
CA THR A 129 -7.23 25.75 -4.36
C THR A 129 -7.69 25.52 -5.79
N GLU A 130 -7.09 26.23 -6.75
CA GLU A 130 -7.29 25.96 -8.16
C GLU A 130 -6.49 24.70 -8.53
N MET A 131 -7.13 23.53 -8.42
CA MET A 131 -6.51 22.23 -8.66
C MET A 131 -6.29 21.96 -10.14
N HIS A 132 -5.24 22.55 -10.72
CA HIS A 132 -4.83 22.29 -12.10
C HIS A 132 -4.32 20.86 -12.34
N VAL A 133 -3.90 20.20 -11.26
CA VAL A 133 -3.57 18.78 -11.17
C VAL A 133 -4.19 18.24 -9.87
N PRO A 134 -4.42 16.92 -9.75
CA PRO A 134 -4.92 16.32 -8.52
C PRO A 134 -4.06 16.68 -7.30
N VAL A 135 -4.69 17.02 -6.19
CA VAL A 135 -4.05 17.13 -4.87
C VAL A 135 -4.41 15.89 -4.07
N LEU A 136 -3.40 15.15 -3.63
CA LEU A 136 -3.53 13.88 -2.94
C LEU A 136 -3.15 14.06 -1.47
N ILE A 137 -4.11 13.88 -0.58
CA ILE A 137 -3.84 13.87 0.86
C ILE A 137 -3.17 12.55 1.24
N GLU A 138 -2.00 12.62 1.87
CA GLU A 138 -1.30 11.45 2.40
C GLU A 138 -1.61 11.23 3.89
N ASN A 139 -1.79 9.95 4.27
CA ASN A 139 -1.88 9.57 5.68
C ASN A 139 -0.52 9.73 6.38
N THR A 140 -0.53 9.97 7.69
CA THR A 140 0.71 10.27 8.45
C THR A 140 0.96 9.27 9.58
N ALA A 141 2.24 9.02 9.90
CA ALA A 141 2.63 8.05 10.93
C ALA A 141 2.25 8.46 12.37
N GLY A 142 2.49 9.72 12.71
CA GLY A 142 2.50 10.21 14.10
C GLY A 142 1.63 11.45 14.34
N GLY A 143 1.43 11.77 15.62
CA GLY A 143 0.63 12.91 16.07
C GLY A 143 -0.78 12.51 16.52
N SER A 144 -1.12 12.82 17.77
CA SER A 144 -2.43 12.48 18.35
C SER A 144 -3.59 13.33 17.82
N HIS A 145 -3.29 14.41 17.11
CA HIS A 145 -4.26 15.36 16.56
C HIS A 145 -4.08 15.55 15.04
N ALA A 146 -3.50 14.54 14.38
CA ALA A 146 -3.30 14.53 12.92
C ALA A 146 -4.61 14.23 12.19
N MET A 147 -4.85 14.89 11.07
CA MET A 147 -6.12 14.80 10.34
C MET A 147 -6.26 13.51 9.52
N ALA A 148 -5.16 12.80 9.22
CA ALA A 148 -5.18 11.58 8.42
C ALA A 148 -4.25 10.49 8.97
N ARG A 149 -4.14 10.35 10.31
CA ARG A 149 -3.33 9.28 10.91
C ARG A 149 -4.10 7.97 11.06
N THR A 150 -5.26 8.03 11.70
CA THR A 150 -6.11 6.85 11.95
C THR A 150 -7.18 6.72 10.87
N LEU A 151 -7.71 5.51 10.67
CA LEU A 151 -8.85 5.30 9.77
C LEU A 151 -10.05 6.18 10.17
N GLU A 152 -10.30 6.35 11.46
CA GLU A 152 -11.36 7.24 11.96
C GLU A 152 -11.16 8.69 11.49
N ASN A 153 -9.95 9.24 11.63
CA ASN A 153 -9.67 10.62 11.19
C ASN A 153 -9.70 10.76 9.67
N ILE A 154 -9.26 9.74 8.93
CA ILE A 154 -9.39 9.72 7.46
C ILE A 154 -10.87 9.75 7.06
N THR A 155 -11.71 8.92 7.67
CA THR A 155 -13.17 8.94 7.44
C THR A 155 -13.77 10.30 7.77
N ASN A 156 -13.48 10.85 8.95
CA ASN A 156 -13.96 12.17 9.36
C ASN A 156 -13.49 13.27 8.41
N LEU A 157 -12.25 13.23 7.92
CA LEU A 157 -11.75 14.18 6.93
C LEU A 157 -12.53 14.05 5.61
N TRP A 158 -12.81 12.82 5.16
CA TRP A 158 -13.56 12.57 3.93
C TRP A 158 -15.02 13.01 3.98
N GLU A 159 -15.65 13.10 5.16
CA GLU A 159 -16.97 13.75 5.30
C GLU A 159 -16.93 15.23 4.90
N PHE A 160 -15.78 15.89 5.00
CA PHE A 160 -15.61 17.32 4.71
C PHE A 160 -15.04 17.60 3.32
N VAL A 161 -14.23 16.69 2.75
CA VAL A 161 -13.55 16.91 1.46
C VAL A 161 -14.02 15.99 0.34
N GLY A 162 -14.83 14.96 0.63
CA GLY A 162 -15.22 13.94 -0.34
C GLY A 162 -16.07 14.43 -1.51
N HIS A 163 -16.65 15.63 -1.43
CA HIS A 163 -17.35 16.30 -2.54
C HIS A 163 -16.42 17.10 -3.46
N THR A 164 -15.13 17.21 -3.11
CA THR A 164 -14.12 17.96 -3.87
C THR A 164 -13.29 17.02 -4.76
N GLU A 165 -12.36 17.57 -5.53
CA GLU A 165 -11.42 16.80 -6.38
C GLU A 165 -10.18 16.28 -5.62
N ILE A 166 -10.15 16.40 -4.28
CA ILE A 166 -9.08 15.83 -3.45
C ILE A 166 -9.02 14.30 -3.63
N GLY A 167 -7.83 13.80 -3.93
CA GLY A 167 -7.51 12.37 -3.91
C GLY A 167 -6.78 11.95 -2.62
N PHE A 168 -6.40 10.68 -2.56
CA PHE A 168 -5.68 10.09 -1.43
C PHE A 168 -4.39 9.42 -1.89
N CYS A 169 -3.32 9.59 -1.11
CA CYS A 169 -2.07 8.84 -1.19
C CYS A 169 -1.97 7.94 0.04
N LEU A 170 -1.90 6.63 -0.15
CA LEU A 170 -1.68 5.69 0.96
C LEU A 170 -0.18 5.43 1.11
N ASP A 171 0.42 5.97 2.17
CA ASP A 171 1.73 5.52 2.63
C ASP A 171 1.54 4.35 3.61
N THR A 172 2.05 3.19 3.20
CA THR A 172 1.95 1.93 3.95
C THR A 172 2.83 1.91 5.20
N CYS A 173 3.96 2.62 5.21
CA CYS A 173 4.81 2.78 6.40
C CYS A 173 4.09 3.64 7.45
N HIS A 174 3.45 4.74 7.03
CA HIS A 174 2.65 5.59 7.89
C HIS A 174 1.43 4.85 8.44
N ALA A 175 0.72 4.09 7.61
CA ALA A 175 -0.41 3.29 8.05
C ALA A 175 0.01 2.23 9.08
N TRP A 176 1.13 1.53 8.83
CA TRP A 176 1.72 0.61 9.81
C TRP A 176 2.06 1.30 11.14
N ALA A 177 2.77 2.44 11.09
CA ALA A 177 3.15 3.21 12.27
C ALA A 177 1.93 3.79 13.04
N ALA A 178 0.84 4.07 12.33
CA ALA A 178 -0.42 4.51 12.92
C ALA A 178 -1.22 3.38 13.56
N GLY A 179 -0.81 2.12 13.38
CA GLY A 179 -1.51 0.94 13.88
C GLY A 179 -2.68 0.51 13.00
N ILE A 180 -2.75 0.98 11.75
CA ILE A 180 -3.72 0.48 10.77
C ILE A 180 -3.27 -0.92 10.36
N LYS A 181 -4.14 -1.92 10.60
CA LYS A 181 -3.92 -3.27 10.10
C LYS A 181 -3.96 -3.24 8.57
N LEU A 182 -2.81 -3.48 7.95
CA LEU A 182 -2.68 -3.63 6.51
C LEU A 182 -2.71 -5.13 6.22
N GLU A 183 -3.88 -5.64 5.88
CA GLU A 183 -4.01 -6.99 5.35
C GLU A 183 -3.74 -7.01 3.84
N THR A 184 -3.59 -8.21 3.29
CA THR A 184 -3.27 -8.39 1.88
C THR A 184 -4.43 -7.93 0.99
N VAL A 185 -4.10 -7.14 -0.04
CA VAL A 185 -5.01 -6.76 -1.13
C VAL A 185 -4.48 -7.31 -2.45
N VAL A 186 -5.39 -7.80 -3.30
CA VAL A 186 -5.05 -8.21 -4.67
C VAL A 186 -5.98 -7.52 -5.67
N SER A 187 -5.45 -7.16 -6.85
CA SER A 187 -6.25 -6.63 -7.94
C SER A 187 -6.55 -7.71 -8.96
N ASP A 188 -7.73 -7.62 -9.56
CA ASP A 188 -8.12 -8.44 -10.71
C ASP A 188 -7.66 -7.85 -12.06
N GLU A 189 -6.94 -6.71 -12.01
CA GLU A 189 -6.48 -5.88 -13.13
C GLU A 189 -7.57 -5.33 -14.05
N ALA A 190 -8.85 -5.56 -13.72
CA ALA A 190 -10.03 -5.15 -14.47
C ALA A 190 -10.95 -4.21 -13.66
N GLY A 191 -10.42 -3.56 -12.63
CA GLY A 191 -11.11 -2.51 -11.88
C GLY A 191 -11.64 -2.94 -10.51
N LYS A 192 -11.34 -4.17 -10.07
CA LYS A 192 -11.67 -4.67 -8.74
C LYS A 192 -10.41 -4.87 -7.89
N LEU A 193 -10.56 -4.62 -6.58
CA LEU A 193 -9.64 -5.05 -5.54
C LEU A 193 -10.37 -6.02 -4.62
N PHE A 194 -9.64 -6.97 -4.07
CA PHE A 194 -10.13 -7.89 -3.06
C PHE A 194 -9.26 -7.79 -1.82
N VAL A 195 -9.89 -7.69 -0.65
CA VAL A 195 -9.22 -7.43 0.63
C VAL A 195 -9.69 -8.45 1.66
N ASN A 196 -8.76 -9.14 2.30
CA ASN A 196 -9.09 -9.96 3.47
C ASN A 196 -9.46 -9.04 4.65
N LEU A 197 -10.59 -9.34 5.29
CA LEU A 197 -11.02 -8.72 6.54
C LEU A 197 -10.78 -9.71 7.68
N GLU A 198 -9.56 -9.73 8.21
CA GLU A 198 -9.08 -10.71 9.20
C GLU A 198 -10.04 -10.82 10.40
N ASP A 199 -10.46 -9.69 10.96
CA ASP A 199 -11.30 -9.63 12.16
C ASP A 199 -12.78 -10.00 11.90
N LYS A 200 -13.17 -10.13 10.63
CA LYS A 200 -14.54 -10.46 10.21
C LYS A 200 -14.67 -11.82 9.55
N ASN A 201 -13.56 -12.53 9.27
CA ASN A 201 -13.56 -13.77 8.49
C ASN A 201 -14.22 -13.59 7.11
N GLN A 202 -13.92 -12.48 6.44
CA GLN A 202 -14.58 -12.08 5.20
C GLN A 202 -13.58 -11.62 4.13
N ILE A 203 -14.02 -11.57 2.88
CA ILE A 203 -13.36 -10.86 1.78
C ILE A 203 -14.26 -9.71 1.32
N ALA A 204 -13.70 -8.50 1.25
CA ALA A 204 -14.35 -7.36 0.61
C ALA A 204 -13.93 -7.26 -0.86
N GLU A 205 -14.91 -7.11 -1.76
CA GLU A 205 -14.68 -6.61 -3.12
C GLU A 205 -14.85 -5.10 -3.13
N VAL A 206 -13.83 -4.40 -3.63
CA VAL A 206 -13.85 -2.95 -3.86
C VAL A 206 -13.87 -2.69 -5.36
N ASP A 207 -14.82 -1.87 -5.80
CA ASP A 207 -14.86 -1.32 -7.14
C ASP A 207 -14.04 -0.03 -7.17
N ILE A 208 -12.92 -0.04 -7.89
CA ILE A 208 -11.98 1.09 -7.96
C ILE A 208 -12.65 2.30 -8.60
N ALA A 209 -13.44 2.09 -9.65
CA ALA A 209 -14.08 3.19 -10.38
C ALA A 209 -15.16 3.88 -9.54
N LYS A 210 -15.85 3.12 -8.68
CA LYS A 210 -16.85 3.65 -7.76
C LYS A 210 -16.28 4.11 -6.42
N ALA A 211 -15.00 3.82 -6.15
CA ALA A 211 -14.37 3.99 -4.84
C ALA A 211 -15.22 3.42 -3.70
N ALA A 212 -15.81 2.24 -3.91
CA ALA A 212 -16.80 1.68 -3.00
C ALA A 212 -16.64 0.16 -2.83
N VAL A 213 -16.90 -0.33 -1.62
CA VAL A 213 -17.09 -1.76 -1.36
C VAL A 213 -18.39 -2.20 -2.03
N THR A 214 -18.31 -3.14 -2.98
CA THR A 214 -19.47 -3.64 -3.73
C THR A 214 -19.97 -4.98 -3.23
N ASN A 215 -19.11 -5.80 -2.65
CA ASN A 215 -19.50 -7.08 -2.05
C ASN A 215 -18.71 -7.36 -0.77
N ILE A 216 -19.31 -8.12 0.13
CA ILE A 216 -18.68 -8.74 1.29
C ILE A 216 -19.03 -10.23 1.25
N TRP A 217 -18.03 -11.10 1.23
CA TRP A 217 -18.20 -12.56 1.16
C TRP A 217 -17.65 -13.24 2.39
N ASP A 218 -18.40 -14.21 2.91
CA ASP A 218 -18.08 -14.94 4.13
C ASP A 218 -17.13 -16.12 3.84
N LEU A 219 -16.16 -16.34 4.72
CA LEU A 219 -15.18 -17.43 4.61
C LEU A 219 -15.45 -18.60 5.57
N SER A 220 -16.55 -18.57 6.31
CA SER A 220 -16.91 -19.58 7.29
C SER A 220 -16.94 -20.99 6.66
N PRO A 221 -16.50 -22.02 7.40
CA PRO A 221 -16.05 -21.99 8.79
C PRO A 221 -14.57 -21.61 8.95
N SER A 222 -13.89 -21.12 7.91
CA SER A 222 -12.49 -20.72 7.98
C SER A 222 -12.36 -19.32 8.60
N GLU A 223 -11.33 -19.12 9.42
CA GLU A 223 -11.18 -17.91 10.23
C GLU A 223 -9.80 -17.27 10.06
N SER A 224 -9.69 -15.99 10.45
CA SER A 224 -8.45 -15.21 10.42
C SER A 224 -7.78 -15.19 9.03
N PRO A 225 -8.47 -14.71 7.97
CA PRO A 225 -7.88 -14.58 6.66
C PRO A 225 -6.77 -13.52 6.63
N THR A 226 -5.57 -13.90 6.16
CA THR A 226 -4.37 -13.04 6.16
C THR A 226 -3.77 -12.92 4.75
N GLY A 227 -3.21 -14.01 4.24
CA GLY A 227 -2.66 -14.12 2.90
C GLY A 227 -3.74 -14.16 1.82
N LEU A 228 -3.50 -13.46 0.71
CA LEU A 228 -4.42 -13.43 -0.44
C LEU A 228 -3.61 -13.42 -1.75
N ALA A 229 -3.95 -14.35 -2.66
CA ALA A 229 -3.47 -14.36 -4.04
C ALA A 229 -4.65 -14.48 -5.00
N ILE A 230 -4.43 -14.17 -6.28
CA ILE A 230 -5.46 -14.27 -7.32
C ILE A 230 -4.90 -14.89 -8.60
N ASP A 231 -5.66 -15.82 -9.19
CA ASP A 231 -5.55 -16.13 -10.61
C ASP A 231 -6.43 -15.14 -11.40
N ILE A 232 -5.79 -14.16 -12.02
CA ILE A 232 -6.48 -13.13 -12.82
C ILE A 232 -7.24 -13.75 -13.99
N LYS A 233 -6.71 -14.84 -14.57
CA LYS A 233 -7.28 -15.45 -15.78
C LYS A 233 -8.57 -16.21 -15.48
N THR A 234 -8.59 -16.99 -14.41
CA THR A 234 -9.77 -17.78 -14.02
C THR A 234 -10.62 -17.13 -12.94
N LYS A 235 -10.21 -15.94 -12.47
CA LYS A 235 -10.88 -15.16 -11.42
C LYS A 235 -11.07 -16.01 -10.16
N ARG A 236 -9.97 -16.62 -9.69
CA ARG A 236 -9.93 -17.42 -8.46
C ARG A 236 -9.13 -16.67 -7.39
N LEU A 237 -9.73 -16.47 -6.24
CA LEU A 237 -9.05 -15.97 -5.04
C LEU A 237 -8.54 -17.16 -4.22
N PHE A 238 -7.36 -16.99 -3.67
CA PHE A 238 -6.67 -17.95 -2.81
C PHE A 238 -6.41 -17.26 -1.47
N SER A 239 -7.35 -17.41 -0.53
CA SER A 239 -7.28 -16.77 0.79
C SER A 239 -6.85 -17.78 1.85
N THR A 240 -5.83 -17.46 2.64
CA THR A 240 -5.34 -18.34 3.71
C THR A 240 -5.96 -17.95 5.03
N CYS A 241 -6.54 -18.92 5.73
CA CYS A 241 -7.30 -18.77 6.96
C CYS A 241 -6.73 -19.71 8.04
N ASP A 242 -5.68 -19.26 8.74
CA ASP A 242 -4.83 -20.04 9.67
C ASP A 242 -4.32 -21.38 9.10
N LYS A 243 -5.15 -22.44 9.16
CA LYS A 243 -4.84 -23.84 8.76
C LYS A 243 -5.52 -24.27 7.47
N THR A 244 -6.26 -23.39 6.80
CA THR A 244 -6.92 -23.69 5.53
C THR A 244 -6.55 -22.69 4.46
N LEU A 245 -6.53 -23.16 3.21
CA LEU A 245 -6.57 -22.34 2.01
C LEU A 245 -7.99 -22.42 1.46
N VAL A 246 -8.69 -21.28 1.43
CA VAL A 246 -9.99 -21.13 0.78
C VAL A 246 -9.78 -20.67 -0.66
N VAL A 247 -10.33 -21.44 -1.59
CA VAL A 247 -10.41 -21.07 -3.01
C VAL A 247 -11.80 -20.53 -3.28
N MET A 248 -11.89 -19.28 -3.72
CA MET A 248 -13.16 -18.60 -3.97
C MET A 248 -13.26 -18.12 -5.43
N ASP A 249 -14.45 -18.18 -6.02
CA ASP A 249 -14.75 -17.55 -7.29
C ASP A 249 -14.94 -16.04 -7.10
N ALA A 250 -14.03 -15.25 -7.66
CA ALA A 250 -13.98 -13.80 -7.49
C ALA A 250 -15.12 -13.05 -8.21
N THR A 251 -15.96 -13.75 -8.99
CA THR A 251 -17.10 -13.13 -9.71
C THR A 251 -18.40 -13.16 -8.91
N ASN A 252 -18.49 -14.04 -7.91
CA ASN A 252 -19.74 -14.29 -7.19
C ASN A 252 -19.56 -14.68 -5.71
N GLY A 253 -18.31 -14.76 -5.22
CA GLY A 253 -18.00 -15.05 -3.82
C GLY A 253 -18.19 -16.51 -3.40
N LYS A 254 -18.48 -17.43 -4.33
CA LYS A 254 -18.68 -18.85 -3.96
C LYS A 254 -17.35 -19.50 -3.64
N ILE A 255 -17.30 -20.17 -2.50
CA ILE A 255 -16.20 -21.07 -2.14
C ILE A 255 -16.25 -22.28 -3.08
N VAL A 256 -15.15 -22.50 -3.80
CA VAL A 256 -14.95 -23.60 -4.74
C VAL A 256 -14.30 -24.79 -4.05
N ALA A 257 -13.34 -24.54 -3.16
CA ALA A 257 -12.63 -25.56 -2.40
C ALA A 257 -12.06 -24.99 -1.11
N THR A 258 -11.87 -25.87 -0.12
CA THR A 258 -11.10 -25.57 1.09
C THR A 258 -10.05 -26.67 1.26
N VAL A 259 -8.78 -26.31 1.31
CA VAL A 259 -7.65 -27.24 1.36
C VAL A 259 -6.91 -27.07 2.69
N PRO A 260 -6.67 -28.14 3.48
CA PRO A 260 -5.82 -28.05 4.67
C PRO A 260 -4.38 -27.65 4.31
N ILE A 261 -3.80 -26.74 5.09
CA ILE A 261 -2.42 -26.25 4.98
C ILE A 261 -1.73 -26.25 6.35
N GLY A 262 -0.47 -25.82 6.42
CA GLY A 262 0.26 -25.69 7.68
C GLY A 262 -0.28 -24.56 8.57
N GLU A 263 0.06 -24.61 9.86
CA GLU A 263 -0.47 -23.68 10.88
C GLU A 263 0.18 -22.29 10.84
N GLY A 264 -0.64 -21.26 11.13
CA GLY A 264 -0.20 -19.88 11.29
C GLY A 264 0.15 -19.21 9.96
N CYS A 265 -0.59 -19.54 8.90
CA CYS A 265 -0.40 -18.95 7.58
C CYS A 265 -0.58 -17.42 7.59
N ASP A 266 0.26 -16.74 6.82
CA ASP A 266 0.29 -15.27 6.75
C ASP A 266 0.40 -14.77 5.29
N GLY A 267 0.88 -15.61 4.36
CA GLY A 267 1.06 -15.24 2.96
C GLY A 267 0.62 -16.32 1.99
N ALA A 268 0.16 -15.89 0.81
CA ALA A 268 -0.18 -16.74 -0.32
C ALA A 268 0.46 -16.21 -1.60
N ALA A 269 0.89 -17.10 -2.49
CA ALA A 269 1.34 -16.76 -3.84
C ALA A 269 0.82 -17.78 -4.85
N PHE A 270 0.56 -17.34 -6.08
CA PHE A 270 0.09 -18.20 -7.16
C PHE A 270 0.97 -18.08 -8.39
N ASP A 271 1.46 -19.22 -8.87
CA ASP A 271 2.20 -19.32 -10.13
C ASP A 271 1.25 -19.76 -11.26
N PRO A 272 0.89 -18.87 -12.20
CA PRO A 272 -0.03 -19.21 -13.27
C PRO A 272 0.53 -20.24 -14.27
N ALA A 273 1.87 -20.34 -14.41
CA ALA A 273 2.48 -21.26 -15.37
C ALA A 273 2.41 -22.71 -14.86
N SER A 274 2.76 -22.91 -13.59
CA SER A 274 2.71 -24.23 -12.95
C SER A 274 1.36 -24.53 -12.30
N LYS A 275 0.46 -23.56 -12.18
CA LYS A 275 -0.80 -23.66 -11.42
C LYS A 275 -0.61 -24.13 -9.97
N LEU A 276 0.48 -23.69 -9.36
CA LEU A 276 0.80 -23.96 -7.96
C LEU A 276 0.44 -22.74 -7.12
N ILE A 277 -0.22 -23.01 -5.99
CA ILE A 277 -0.48 -22.07 -4.92
C ILE A 277 0.51 -22.42 -3.80
N PHE A 278 1.22 -21.43 -3.30
CA PHE A 278 2.15 -21.57 -2.18
C PHE A 278 1.59 -20.80 -0.98
N THR A 279 1.54 -21.43 0.18
CA THR A 279 1.17 -20.76 1.45
C THR A 279 2.33 -20.82 2.41
N SER A 280 2.70 -19.68 3.01
CA SER A 280 3.81 -19.57 3.96
C SER A 280 3.30 -19.59 5.39
N ASN A 281 3.68 -20.65 6.11
CA ASN A 281 3.07 -21.00 7.38
C ASN A 281 4.03 -20.67 8.55
N GLY A 282 3.54 -19.96 9.56
CA GLY A 282 4.31 -19.55 10.73
C GLY A 282 4.94 -20.72 11.52
N SER A 283 4.35 -21.91 11.40
CA SER A 283 4.89 -23.19 11.88
C SER A 283 6.25 -23.58 11.27
N GLY A 284 6.73 -22.88 10.25
CA GLY A 284 8.00 -23.16 9.57
C GLY A 284 7.84 -24.15 8.43
N THR A 285 6.74 -24.03 7.68
CA THR A 285 6.49 -24.82 6.48
C THR A 285 5.98 -23.94 5.36
N VAL A 286 6.12 -24.43 4.12
CA VAL A 286 5.34 -23.96 2.98
C VAL A 286 4.45 -25.10 2.52
N SER A 287 3.15 -24.84 2.35
CA SER A 287 2.23 -25.78 1.71
C SER A 287 2.16 -25.47 0.22
N VAL A 288 2.34 -26.49 -0.61
CA VAL A 288 2.25 -26.40 -2.07
C VAL A 288 0.96 -27.08 -2.50
N VAL A 289 0.00 -26.27 -2.95
CA VAL A 289 -1.31 -26.73 -3.43
C VAL A 289 -1.34 -26.62 -4.95
N LYS A 290 -1.79 -27.68 -5.63
CA LYS A 290 -1.95 -27.74 -7.07
C LYS A 290 -3.41 -27.55 -7.45
N GLU A 291 -3.69 -26.65 -8.38
CA GLU A 291 -4.95 -26.67 -9.14
C GLU A 291 -4.89 -27.81 -10.15
N VAL A 292 -5.66 -28.87 -9.89
CA VAL A 292 -5.76 -30.06 -10.75
C VAL A 292 -6.81 -29.83 -11.83
N SER A 293 -7.93 -29.20 -11.46
CA SER A 293 -9.00 -28.78 -12.37
C SER A 293 -9.71 -27.54 -11.82
N ALA A 294 -10.69 -27.01 -12.54
CA ALA A 294 -11.42 -25.79 -12.16
C ALA A 294 -12.06 -25.85 -10.75
N ASN A 295 -12.36 -27.06 -10.26
CA ASN A 295 -13.00 -27.30 -8.96
C ASN A 295 -12.22 -28.30 -8.08
N GLU A 296 -10.99 -28.66 -8.44
CA GLU A 296 -10.20 -29.64 -7.68
C GLU A 296 -8.82 -29.09 -7.38
N PHE A 297 -8.53 -28.95 -6.08
CA PHE A 297 -7.28 -28.43 -5.54
C PHE A 297 -6.71 -29.43 -4.54
N LYS A 298 -5.42 -29.73 -4.64
CA LYS A 298 -4.77 -30.74 -3.80
C LYS A 298 -3.47 -30.22 -3.21
N LEU A 299 -3.29 -30.39 -1.91
CA LEU A 299 -1.97 -30.29 -1.30
C LEU A 299 -1.08 -31.39 -1.91
N VAL A 300 -0.03 -30.98 -2.62
CA VAL A 300 0.90 -31.91 -3.30
C VAL A 300 2.23 -32.02 -2.58
N GLU A 301 2.60 -31.03 -1.76
CA GLU A 301 3.84 -31.03 -1.01
C GLU A 301 3.75 -30.13 0.22
N THR A 302 4.47 -30.49 1.28
CA THR A 302 4.73 -29.61 2.45
C THR A 302 6.23 -29.53 2.63
N ILE A 303 6.80 -28.34 2.38
CA ILE A 303 8.23 -28.09 2.44
C ILE A 303 8.57 -27.55 3.82
N THR A 304 9.53 -28.18 4.52
CA THR A 304 10.05 -27.63 5.77
C THR A 304 10.89 -26.39 5.49
N THR A 305 10.60 -25.29 6.18
CA THR A 305 11.32 -24.02 6.08
C THR A 305 11.84 -23.61 7.46
N LYS A 306 11.66 -22.35 7.86
CA LYS A 306 12.08 -21.82 9.16
C LYS A 306 10.87 -21.22 9.86
N ARG A 307 10.72 -21.50 11.16
CA ARG A 307 9.68 -20.89 11.98
C ARG A 307 9.73 -19.36 11.86
N GLY A 308 8.58 -18.73 11.62
CA GLY A 308 8.49 -17.29 11.40
C GLY A 308 8.76 -16.82 9.96
N ALA A 309 9.13 -17.70 9.02
CA ALA A 309 9.19 -17.40 7.59
C ALA A 309 7.78 -17.41 6.99
N ARG A 310 6.97 -16.42 7.38
CA ARG A 310 5.51 -16.43 7.17
C ARG A 310 5.02 -15.50 6.05
N THR A 311 5.81 -14.54 5.61
CA THR A 311 5.52 -13.74 4.41
C THR A 311 6.18 -14.38 3.18
N ILE A 312 5.60 -14.13 2.00
CA ILE A 312 5.98 -14.80 0.76
C ILE A 312 5.95 -13.84 -0.43
N SER A 313 6.86 -14.05 -1.37
CA SER A 313 6.78 -13.47 -2.71
C SER A 313 7.19 -14.53 -3.74
N LEU A 314 6.67 -14.39 -4.96
CA LEU A 314 6.93 -15.30 -6.08
C LEU A 314 7.39 -14.47 -7.27
N ASP A 315 8.50 -14.86 -7.88
CA ASP A 315 8.90 -14.38 -9.20
C ASP A 315 8.29 -15.28 -10.28
N ASN A 316 7.26 -14.79 -10.97
CA ASN A 316 6.58 -15.53 -12.04
C ASN A 316 7.46 -15.84 -13.27
N LYS A 317 8.64 -15.21 -13.41
CA LYS A 317 9.57 -15.51 -14.52
C LYS A 317 10.49 -16.67 -14.19
N THR A 318 10.99 -16.72 -12.96
CA THR A 318 11.93 -17.76 -12.51
C THR A 318 11.24 -18.89 -11.75
N HIS A 319 9.98 -18.70 -11.39
CA HIS A 319 9.18 -19.56 -10.52
C HIS A 319 9.83 -19.78 -9.13
N MET A 320 10.67 -18.83 -8.70
CA MET A 320 11.30 -18.86 -7.38
C MET A 320 10.38 -18.23 -6.34
N VAL A 321 10.28 -18.89 -5.19
CA VAL A 321 9.55 -18.40 -4.02
C VAL A 321 10.54 -17.89 -3.00
N TYR A 322 10.27 -16.70 -2.46
CA TYR A 322 11.13 -16.01 -1.50
C TYR A 322 10.39 -15.83 -0.17
N LEU A 323 11.04 -16.19 0.93
CA LEU A 323 10.50 -16.09 2.28
C LEU A 323 11.49 -15.33 3.18
N PRO A 324 11.29 -14.02 3.40
CA PRO A 324 12.13 -13.27 4.33
C PRO A 324 11.87 -13.73 5.77
N THR A 325 12.93 -13.87 6.56
CA THR A 325 12.85 -14.29 7.95
C THR A 325 14.10 -13.89 8.72
N ALA A 326 14.13 -14.14 10.02
CA ALA A 326 15.27 -13.92 10.89
C ALA A 326 15.35 -15.01 11.95
N ASP A 327 16.43 -15.05 12.73
CA ASP A 327 16.46 -15.81 13.97
C ASP A 327 15.78 -15.01 15.09
N TYR A 328 15.17 -15.74 16.01
CA TYR A 328 14.44 -15.18 17.13
C TYR A 328 14.97 -15.78 18.43
N GLU A 329 15.06 -14.94 19.47
CA GLU A 329 15.32 -15.40 20.82
C GLU A 329 14.21 -16.36 21.27
N PRO A 330 14.53 -17.42 22.03
CA PRO A 330 13.51 -18.32 22.55
C PRO A 330 12.55 -17.55 23.46
N LEU A 331 11.25 -17.80 23.30
CA LEU A 331 10.27 -17.31 24.26
C LEU A 331 10.33 -18.17 25.53
N PRO A 332 10.21 -17.56 26.72
CA PRO A 332 9.95 -18.29 27.95
C PRO A 332 8.72 -19.20 27.80
N ALA A 333 8.74 -20.37 28.43
CA ALA A 333 7.64 -21.34 28.33
C ALA A 333 6.31 -20.80 28.88
N ASP A 334 6.39 -19.82 29.79
CA ASP A 334 5.28 -19.12 30.43
C ASP A 334 4.92 -17.78 29.75
N ALA A 335 5.52 -17.47 28.60
CA ALA A 335 5.22 -16.24 27.87
C ALA A 335 3.72 -16.15 27.52
N PRO A 336 3.07 -14.99 27.75
CA PRO A 336 1.67 -14.79 27.38
C PRO A 336 1.40 -15.12 25.91
N LYS A 337 0.22 -15.66 25.60
CA LYS A 337 -0.21 -15.91 24.22
C LYS A 337 -0.11 -14.62 23.40
N GLY A 338 0.52 -14.69 22.23
CA GLY A 338 0.74 -13.53 21.36
C GLY A 338 2.04 -12.76 21.63
N THR A 339 2.82 -13.14 22.64
CA THR A 339 4.17 -12.56 22.85
C THR A 339 5.03 -12.80 21.62
N ARG A 340 5.57 -11.72 21.04
CA ARG A 340 6.49 -11.79 19.92
C ARG A 340 7.90 -11.99 20.44
N ALA A 341 8.59 -12.99 19.90
CA ALA A 341 10.00 -13.20 20.17
C ALA A 341 10.82 -12.02 19.64
N LYS A 342 11.89 -11.65 20.35
CA LYS A 342 12.82 -10.63 19.87
C LYS A 342 13.64 -11.20 18.72
N VAL A 343 13.84 -10.40 17.68
CA VAL A 343 14.70 -10.75 16.54
C VAL A 343 16.16 -10.66 17.00
N ILE A 344 16.97 -11.67 16.65
CA ILE A 344 18.42 -11.62 16.87
C ILE A 344 19.05 -10.67 15.84
N PRO A 345 19.76 -9.59 16.26
CA PRO A 345 20.36 -8.65 15.33
C PRO A 345 21.29 -9.33 14.31
N GLY A 346 21.21 -8.92 13.04
CA GLY A 346 22.07 -9.45 11.96
C GLY A 346 21.66 -10.82 11.40
N SER A 347 20.60 -11.45 11.91
CA SER A 347 20.14 -12.77 11.46
C SER A 347 19.14 -12.76 10.31
N PHE A 348 18.86 -11.60 9.73
CA PHE A 348 17.95 -11.48 8.59
C PHE A 348 18.46 -12.30 7.41
N GLN A 349 17.55 -13.05 6.79
CA GLN A 349 17.83 -13.85 5.62
C GLN A 349 16.58 -14.00 4.76
N VAL A 350 16.78 -14.34 3.49
CA VAL A 350 15.70 -14.70 2.56
C VAL A 350 15.89 -16.15 2.18
N LEU A 351 14.94 -17.01 2.57
CA LEU A 351 14.92 -18.38 2.10
C LEU A 351 14.40 -18.39 0.65
N VAL A 352 15.04 -19.16 -0.22
CA VAL A 352 14.66 -19.28 -1.63
C VAL A 352 14.26 -20.73 -1.90
N LEU A 353 13.01 -20.94 -2.31
CA LEU A 353 12.55 -22.22 -2.84
C LEU A 353 12.58 -22.13 -4.36
N ALA A 354 13.37 -23.01 -4.98
CA ALA A 354 13.49 -23.10 -6.42
C ALA A 354 12.69 -24.30 -6.94
N PRO A 355 12.14 -24.22 -8.17
CA PRO A 355 11.57 -25.39 -8.83
C PRO A 355 12.59 -26.52 -8.91
N SER A 356 12.14 -27.75 -8.70
CA SER A 356 12.97 -28.93 -8.93
C SER A 356 13.53 -28.91 -10.35
N LYS A 357 14.86 -28.99 -10.49
CA LYS A 357 15.50 -29.18 -11.79
C LYS A 357 15.02 -30.51 -12.36
N LYS A 358 14.34 -30.49 -13.51
CA LYS A 358 14.01 -31.69 -14.26
C LYS A 358 15.22 -32.24 -14.99
#